data_AF-A0AAN5XK39-F1
#
_entry.id   AF-A0AAN5XK39-F1
#
_cell.length_a   1.000
_cell.length_b   1.000
_cell.length_c   1.000
_cell.angle_alpha   90.00
_cell.angle_beta   90.00
_cell.angle_gamma   90.00
#
_symmetry.space_group_name_H-M   'P 1'
#
loop_
_entity.id
_entity.type
_entity.pdbx_description
1 polymer ?
#
loop_
_entity_poly.entity_id
_entity_poly.type
_entity_poly.pdbx_seq_one_letter_code
_entity_poly.pdbx_strand_id
1 'polypeptide(L)'
;MFKKVALGISSLAITTFVSLGMATEASAGPAAPLSSLNVVQVESEQGGVETINTNSFSTTRNHGGSYLYIYTKEIGYGQNPIAKMNGSAVKSIGSTVIGGNPIVGWYYKWDASGHQQGTFEYQKTSINFPFNTMRTSLYIQ
;
A
#
# COMPACT_ATOMS: atom_id res chain seq x y z
N MET A 1 -44.51 70.84 28.67
CA MET A 1 -43.06 70.92 28.95
C MET A 1 -42.56 69.51 29.25
N PHE A 2 -41.73 68.93 28.37
CA PHE A 2 -41.28 67.53 28.41
C PHE A 2 -40.19 67.28 29.45
N LYS A 3 -40.23 66.12 30.13
CA LYS A 3 -39.08 65.31 30.64
C LYS A 3 -39.64 63.89 30.95
N LYS A 4 -39.45 62.89 30.07
CA LYS A 4 -38.33 61.91 29.96
C LYS A 4 -38.11 61.07 31.24
N VAL A 5 -37.89 59.75 31.28
CA VAL A 5 -38.07 58.53 30.45
C VAL A 5 -37.32 57.39 31.22
N ALA A 6 -37.78 56.12 31.06
CA ALA A 6 -37.10 54.81 31.18
C ALA A 6 -36.38 54.40 32.50
N LEU A 7 -36.78 53.29 33.15
CA LEU A 7 -36.56 51.86 32.85
C LEU A 7 -35.08 51.43 32.95
N GLY A 8 -34.71 50.85 34.10
CA GLY A 8 -33.47 50.09 34.28
C GLY A 8 -33.74 48.60 34.17
N ILE A 9 -33.18 47.96 33.14
CA ILE A 9 -33.17 46.50 32.97
C ILE A 9 -31.82 45.95 33.45
N SER A 10 -31.88 44.92 34.29
CA SER A 10 -30.70 44.24 34.87
C SER A 10 -29.91 43.48 33.80
N SER A 11 -28.59 43.65 33.81
CA SER A 11 -27.64 42.95 32.96
C SER A 11 -27.37 41.53 33.49
N LEU A 12 -27.64 40.52 32.65
CA LEU A 12 -27.27 39.13 32.87
C LEU A 12 -25.93 38.87 32.14
N ALA A 13 -24.85 38.61 32.87
CA ALA A 13 -23.56 38.27 32.29
C ALA A 13 -23.48 36.76 32.00
N ILE A 14 -23.36 36.39 30.72
CA ILE A 14 -23.07 35.02 30.27
C ILE A 14 -21.57 34.95 30.01
N THR A 15 -20.85 34.16 30.80
CA THR A 15 -19.43 33.84 30.57
C THR A 15 -19.36 32.49 29.85
N THR A 16 -18.95 32.51 28.58
CA THR A 16 -18.67 31.30 27.80
C THR A 16 -17.22 30.86 28.01
N PHE A 17 -17.03 29.64 28.50
CA PHE A 17 -15.71 29.00 28.57
C PHE A 17 -15.45 28.29 27.24
N VAL A 18 -14.52 28.82 26.43
CA VAL A 18 -14.03 28.13 25.22
C VAL A 18 -12.88 27.21 25.64
N SER A 19 -13.15 25.91 25.75
CA SER A 19 -12.07 24.92 25.89
C SER A 19 -11.41 24.69 24.52
N LEU A 20 -10.23 25.28 24.30
CA LEU A 20 -9.40 24.94 23.15
C LEU A 20 -8.84 23.53 23.34
N GLY A 21 -9.44 22.55 22.66
CA GLY A 21 -8.81 21.24 22.47
C GLY A 21 -7.56 21.42 21.62
N MET A 22 -6.38 21.16 22.17
CA MET A 22 -5.14 21.12 21.40
C MET A 22 -5.22 19.90 20.47
N ALA A 23 -5.45 20.13 19.17
CA ALA A 23 -5.26 19.09 18.18
C ALA A 23 -3.76 18.76 18.13
N THR A 24 -3.41 17.51 18.40
CA THR A 24 -2.04 17.03 18.19
C THR A 24 -1.74 17.17 16.69
N GLU A 25 -0.82 18.07 16.33
CA GLU A 25 -0.38 18.20 14.95
C GLU A 25 0.32 16.90 14.52
N ALA A 26 -0.34 16.13 13.67
CA ALA A 26 0.27 14.98 13.03
C ALA A 26 1.27 15.49 11.98
N SER A 27 2.54 15.55 12.34
CA SER A 27 3.61 15.79 11.36
C SER A 27 3.84 14.51 10.56
N ALA A 28 3.24 14.43 9.36
CA ALA A 28 3.55 13.39 8.39
C ALA A 28 4.82 13.79 7.63
N GLY A 29 5.87 12.96 7.72
CA GLY A 29 7.05 13.10 6.87
C GLY A 29 6.73 12.84 5.40
N PRO A 30 7.58 13.29 4.46
CA PRO A 30 7.36 13.05 3.04
C PRO A 30 7.37 11.55 2.72
N ALA A 31 6.45 11.11 1.86
CA ALA A 31 6.39 9.73 1.40
C ALA A 31 7.68 9.37 0.62
N ALA A 32 8.35 8.30 1.04
CA ALA A 32 9.61 7.86 0.45
C ALA A 32 9.40 7.33 -0.98
N PRO A 33 10.33 7.58 -1.93
CA PRO A 33 10.23 7.06 -3.28
C PRO A 33 10.28 5.53 -3.30
N LEU A 34 9.58 4.93 -4.27
CA LEU A 34 9.71 3.50 -4.55
C LEU A 34 11.18 3.16 -4.80
N SER A 35 11.75 2.30 -3.95
CA SER A 35 13.18 1.96 -3.96
C SER A 35 13.45 0.48 -4.13
N SER A 36 12.44 -0.37 -3.97
CA SER A 36 12.57 -1.81 -4.09
C SER A 36 11.29 -2.46 -4.61
N LEU A 37 11.43 -3.44 -5.50
CA LEU A 37 10.35 -4.24 -6.04
C LEU A 37 10.86 -5.67 -6.29
N ASN A 38 10.38 -6.66 -5.54
CA ASN A 38 10.86 -8.04 -5.66
C ASN A 38 9.73 -9.04 -5.52
N VAL A 39 9.84 -10.18 -6.22
CA VAL A 39 9.11 -11.40 -5.86
C VAL A 39 9.80 -12.02 -4.65
N VAL A 40 9.04 -12.37 -3.61
CA VAL A 40 9.59 -12.89 -2.34
C VAL A 40 9.05 -14.25 -1.96
N GLN A 41 7.91 -14.65 -2.52
CA GLN A 41 7.33 -15.96 -2.26
C GLN A 41 6.41 -16.38 -3.42
N VAL A 42 6.39 -17.67 -3.71
CA VAL A 42 5.40 -18.33 -4.56
C VAL A 42 4.72 -19.42 -3.73
N GLU A 43 3.41 -19.54 -3.84
CA GLU A 43 2.61 -20.51 -3.11
C GLU A 43 1.66 -21.19 -4.10
N SER A 44 1.67 -22.52 -4.16
CA SER A 44 0.73 -23.27 -5.00
C SER A 44 0.37 -24.61 -4.36
N GLU A 45 -0.64 -25.28 -4.92
CA GLU A 45 -1.05 -26.60 -4.45
C GLU A 45 0.06 -27.63 -4.60
N GLN A 46 0.72 -27.64 -5.77
CA GLN A 46 1.76 -28.62 -6.10
C GLN A 46 3.12 -28.29 -5.47
N GLY A 47 3.53 -27.02 -5.47
CA GLY A 47 4.84 -26.59 -5.00
C GLY A 47 4.87 -26.22 -3.52
N GLY A 48 3.71 -26.15 -2.85
CA GLY A 48 3.57 -25.59 -1.51
C GLY A 48 4.04 -24.14 -1.47
N VAL A 49 4.59 -23.71 -0.32
CA VAL A 49 5.16 -22.37 -0.13
C VAL A 49 6.66 -22.38 -0.41
N GLU A 50 7.10 -21.52 -1.33
CA GLU A 50 8.49 -21.27 -1.67
C GLU A 50 8.89 -19.81 -1.45
N THR A 51 9.85 -19.58 -0.55
CA THR A 51 10.53 -18.29 -0.42
C THR A 51 11.53 -18.09 -1.55
N ILE A 52 11.52 -16.92 -2.14
CA ILE A 52 12.39 -16.56 -3.27
C ILE A 52 13.54 -15.71 -2.74
N ASN A 53 14.75 -16.17 -2.98
CA ASN A 53 15.97 -15.45 -2.58
C ASN A 53 16.19 -14.24 -3.49
N THR A 54 16.93 -13.26 -2.97
CA THR A 54 17.38 -12.13 -3.78
C THR A 54 18.20 -12.63 -4.97
N ASN A 55 17.99 -12.04 -6.14
CA ASN A 55 18.62 -12.41 -7.42
C ASN A 55 18.23 -13.80 -7.97
N SER A 56 17.21 -14.46 -7.43
CA SER A 56 16.61 -15.62 -8.08
C SER A 56 15.84 -15.19 -9.34
N PHE A 57 16.06 -15.92 -10.44
CA PHE A 57 15.35 -15.72 -11.71
C PHE A 57 14.29 -16.79 -11.97
N SER A 58 14.27 -17.86 -11.15
CA SER A 58 13.23 -18.88 -11.16
C SER A 58 12.93 -19.44 -9.77
N THR A 59 11.77 -20.07 -9.62
CA THR A 59 11.52 -21.03 -8.53
C THR A 59 12.44 -22.24 -8.67
N THR A 60 12.59 -23.01 -7.61
CA THR A 60 13.34 -24.28 -7.57
C THR A 60 12.41 -25.49 -7.62
N ARG A 61 11.16 -25.33 -7.18
CA ARG A 61 10.10 -26.33 -7.27
C ARG A 61 9.18 -26.05 -8.46
N ASN A 62 8.57 -27.13 -8.94
CA ASN A 62 7.43 -27.07 -9.83
C ASN A 62 6.21 -26.62 -9.03
N HIS A 63 5.57 -25.58 -9.51
CA HIS A 63 4.32 -25.04 -8.99
C HIS A 63 3.16 -25.38 -9.94
N GLY A 64 1.99 -24.82 -9.64
CA GLY A 64 0.74 -25.15 -10.32
C GLY A 64 -0.25 -25.86 -9.40
N GLY A 65 -1.24 -26.50 -10.02
CA GLY A 65 -2.42 -27.08 -9.38
C GLY A 65 -3.65 -26.17 -9.41
N SER A 66 -4.55 -26.36 -8.46
CA SER A 66 -5.83 -25.65 -8.35
C SER A 66 -5.69 -24.16 -8.03
N TYR A 67 -4.60 -23.77 -7.34
CA TYR A 67 -4.26 -22.39 -7.04
C TYR A 67 -2.78 -22.08 -7.29
N LEU A 68 -2.51 -20.83 -7.64
CA LEU A 68 -1.16 -20.28 -7.77
C LEU A 68 -1.14 -18.82 -7.30
N TYR A 69 -0.42 -18.56 -6.22
CA TYR A 69 -0.28 -17.23 -5.62
C TYR A 69 1.17 -16.77 -5.65
N ILE A 70 1.37 -15.51 -6.04
CA ILE A 70 2.69 -14.88 -6.06
C ILE A 70 2.67 -13.71 -5.08
N TYR A 71 3.71 -13.59 -4.28
CA TYR A 71 3.86 -12.50 -3.33
C TYR A 71 5.01 -11.60 -3.74
N THR A 72 4.73 -10.30 -3.83
CA THR A 72 5.74 -9.28 -4.07
C THR A 72 5.92 -8.41 -2.83
N LYS A 73 7.16 -7.95 -2.63
CA LYS A 73 7.53 -6.96 -1.62
C LYS A 73 7.96 -5.68 -2.32
N GLU A 74 7.40 -4.57 -1.88
CA GLU A 74 7.84 -3.24 -2.27
C GLU A 74 8.26 -2.41 -1.06
N ILE A 75 9.25 -1.55 -1.27
CA ILE A 75 9.69 -0.54 -0.29
C ILE A 75 9.57 0.83 -0.95
N GLY A 76 9.00 1.77 -0.21
CA GLY A 76 8.64 3.09 -0.71
C GLY A 76 7.30 3.12 -1.44
N TYR A 77 6.90 4.32 -1.85
CA TYR A 77 5.56 4.60 -2.36
C TYR A 77 5.56 4.63 -3.89
N GLY A 78 4.67 3.84 -4.47
CA GLY A 78 4.46 3.77 -5.92
C GLY A 78 2.98 3.77 -6.29
N GLN A 79 2.73 3.96 -7.58
CA GLN A 79 1.43 4.00 -8.23
C GLN A 79 1.44 3.16 -9.51
N ASN A 80 0.26 2.92 -10.06
CA ASN A 80 0.05 2.18 -11.31
C ASN A 80 0.66 0.76 -11.29
N PRO A 81 0.29 -0.10 -10.31
CA PRO A 81 0.77 -1.47 -10.28
C PRO A 81 0.25 -2.26 -11.48
N ILE A 82 1.14 -2.93 -12.20
CA ILE A 82 0.79 -3.83 -13.31
C ILE A 82 1.48 -5.17 -13.07
N ALA A 83 0.69 -6.21 -12.83
CA ALA A 83 1.17 -7.57 -12.66
C ALA A 83 0.62 -8.47 -13.77
N LYS A 84 1.44 -9.39 -14.27
CA LYS A 84 1.10 -10.32 -15.34
C LYS A 84 1.63 -11.71 -15.05
N MET A 85 0.92 -12.73 -15.53
CA MET A 85 1.39 -14.10 -15.65
C MET A 85 1.28 -14.52 -17.12
N ASN A 86 2.40 -14.91 -17.73
CA ASN A 86 2.47 -15.25 -19.17
C ASN A 86 1.84 -14.18 -20.09
N GLY A 87 2.05 -12.90 -19.77
CA GLY A 87 1.50 -11.76 -20.51
C GLY A 87 0.06 -11.38 -20.16
N SER A 88 -0.70 -12.26 -19.49
CA SER A 88 -2.07 -11.99 -19.04
C SER A 88 -2.08 -11.24 -17.71
N ALA A 89 -2.94 -10.23 -17.57
CA ALA A 89 -3.04 -9.46 -16.33
C ALA A 89 -3.57 -10.34 -15.18
N VAL A 90 -2.92 -10.26 -14.02
CA VAL A 90 -3.35 -10.93 -12.78
C VAL A 90 -3.78 -9.92 -11.73
N LYS A 91 -4.71 -10.31 -10.86
CA LYS A 91 -5.31 -9.42 -9.87
C LYS A 91 -4.59 -9.51 -8.54
N SER A 92 -4.41 -8.37 -7.88
CA SER A 92 -4.10 -8.37 -6.45
C SER A 92 -5.34 -8.79 -5.68
N ILE A 93 -5.18 -9.79 -4.81
CA ILE A 93 -6.25 -10.30 -3.93
C ILE A 93 -5.97 -9.99 -2.45
N GLY A 94 -4.88 -9.29 -2.16
CA GLY A 94 -4.55 -8.88 -0.81
C GLY A 94 -3.28 -8.05 -0.75
N SER A 95 -3.16 -7.26 0.31
CA SER A 95 -1.93 -6.55 0.64
C SER A 95 -1.75 -6.42 2.14
N THR A 96 -0.51 -6.31 2.59
CA THR A 96 -0.17 -6.08 4.00
C THR A 96 0.87 -4.97 4.07
N VAL A 97 0.65 -4.01 4.96
CA VAL A 97 1.58 -2.89 5.15
C VAL A 97 2.86 -3.36 5.83
N ILE A 98 3.98 -2.73 5.46
CA ILE A 98 5.27 -2.87 6.12
C ILE A 98 5.53 -1.58 6.89
N GLY A 99 5.91 -1.69 8.16
CA GLY A 99 6.09 -0.55 9.06
C GLY A 99 4.82 -0.20 9.82
N GLY A 100 4.68 1.07 10.18
CA GLY A 100 3.58 1.58 11.00
C GLY A 100 3.36 3.06 10.75
N ASN A 101 3.90 3.91 11.63
CA ASN A 101 3.94 5.35 11.41
C ASN A 101 5.40 5.83 11.33
N PRO A 102 5.99 5.99 10.11
CA PRO A 102 5.35 5.88 8.80
C PRO A 102 5.22 4.45 8.27
N ILE A 103 4.32 4.25 7.30
CA ILE A 103 4.30 3.06 6.44
C ILE A 103 5.53 3.16 5.52
N VAL A 104 6.26 2.05 5.36
CA VAL A 104 7.51 2.02 4.57
C VAL A 104 7.41 1.15 3.32
N GLY A 105 6.33 0.38 3.15
CA GLY A 105 6.18 -0.51 2.01
C GLY A 105 4.97 -1.42 2.13
N TRP A 106 4.86 -2.37 1.21
CA TRP A 106 3.76 -3.32 1.15
C TRP A 106 4.24 -4.71 0.71
N TYR A 107 3.58 -5.73 1.24
CA TYR A 107 3.47 -7.02 0.57
C TYR A 107 2.19 -7.03 -0.25
N TYR A 108 2.24 -7.56 -1.47
CA TYR A 108 1.06 -7.85 -2.30
C TYR A 108 0.93 -9.34 -2.55
N LYS A 109 -0.30 -9.84 -2.59
CA LYS A 109 -0.64 -11.20 -3.01
C LYS A 109 -1.38 -11.14 -4.35
N TRP A 110 -0.82 -11.79 -5.36
CA TRP A 110 -1.37 -11.86 -6.72
C TRP A 110 -1.96 -13.23 -6.98
N ASP A 111 -3.13 -13.27 -7.60
CA ASP A 111 -3.79 -14.49 -8.00
C ASP A 111 -3.49 -14.82 -9.46
N ALA A 112 -2.65 -15.84 -9.67
CA ALA A 112 -2.34 -16.40 -10.98
C ALA A 112 -2.94 -17.80 -11.15
N SER A 113 -3.96 -18.16 -10.37
CA SER A 113 -4.67 -19.43 -10.50
C SER A 113 -5.23 -19.59 -11.91
N GLY A 114 -5.21 -20.82 -12.43
CA GLY A 114 -5.47 -21.11 -13.84
C GLY A 114 -4.21 -21.16 -14.71
N HIS A 115 -3.06 -20.69 -14.19
CA HIS A 115 -1.75 -20.96 -14.77
C HIS A 115 -1.05 -22.09 -14.00
N GLN A 116 -0.33 -22.95 -14.73
CA GLN A 116 0.44 -24.05 -14.14
C GLN A 116 1.92 -23.69 -13.95
N GLN A 117 2.48 -22.89 -14.87
CA GLN A 117 3.89 -22.47 -14.87
C GLN A 117 4.06 -21.21 -15.74
N GLY A 118 5.25 -20.62 -15.72
CA GLY A 118 5.68 -19.57 -16.63
C GLY A 118 6.15 -18.29 -15.95
N THR A 119 6.20 -17.19 -16.69
CA THR A 119 6.81 -15.95 -16.20
C THR A 119 5.79 -15.05 -15.54
N PHE A 120 6.02 -14.76 -14.26
CA PHE A 120 5.37 -13.66 -13.56
C PHE A 120 6.18 -12.38 -13.76
N GLU A 121 5.49 -11.28 -14.02
CA GLU A 121 6.09 -9.95 -14.17
C GLU A 121 5.32 -8.95 -13.31
N TYR A 122 6.03 -8.06 -12.63
CA TYR A 122 5.43 -6.98 -11.87
C TYR A 122 6.18 -5.68 -12.09
N GLN A 123 5.43 -4.59 -12.31
CA GLN A 123 5.98 -3.25 -12.38
C GLN A 123 5.15 -2.25 -11.58
N LYS A 124 5.82 -1.19 -11.12
CA LYS A 124 5.20 -0.07 -10.43
C LYS A 124 6.02 1.20 -10.63
N THR A 125 5.36 2.34 -10.65
CA THR A 125 5.97 3.65 -10.88
C THR A 125 6.05 4.44 -9.57
N SER A 126 7.21 5.01 -9.23
CA SER A 126 7.36 5.87 -8.05
C SER A 126 6.38 7.04 -8.07
N ILE A 127 5.89 7.47 -6.90
CA ILE A 127 5.06 8.68 -6.79
C ILE A 127 5.90 9.97 -6.78
N ASN A 128 7.19 9.88 -6.49
CA ASN A 128 8.09 11.03 -6.49
C ASN A 128 8.72 11.23 -7.87
N PHE A 129 8.94 12.48 -8.25
CA PHE A 129 9.75 12.84 -9.43
C PHE A 129 11.13 12.14 -9.36
N PRO A 130 11.66 11.59 -10.46
CA PRO A 130 11.19 11.69 -11.85
C PRO A 130 10.19 10.60 -12.27
N PHE A 131 9.44 10.00 -11.35
CA PHE A 131 8.45 8.94 -11.62
C PHE A 131 9.09 7.69 -12.25
N ASN A 132 10.22 7.26 -11.69
CA ASN A 132 10.91 6.06 -12.14
C ASN A 132 10.01 4.82 -12.02
N THR A 133 9.99 4.00 -13.08
CA THR A 133 9.26 2.72 -13.08
C THR A 133 10.24 1.58 -12.77
N MET A 134 9.95 0.85 -11.71
CA MET A 134 10.67 -0.38 -11.34
C MET A 134 9.94 -1.61 -11.87
N ARG A 135 10.71 -2.66 -12.18
CA ARG A 135 10.20 -3.93 -12.67
C ARG A 135 10.90 -5.09 -11.97
N THR A 136 10.19 -6.19 -11.80
CA THR A 136 10.72 -7.48 -11.36
C THR A 136 10.03 -8.60 -12.13
N SER A 137 10.71 -9.72 -12.31
CA SER A 137 10.15 -10.91 -12.94
C SER A 137 10.73 -12.17 -12.30
N LEU A 138 9.97 -13.26 -12.38
CA LEU A 138 10.38 -14.57 -11.91
C LEU A 138 9.76 -15.64 -12.81
N TYR A 139 10.58 -16.60 -13.26
CA TYR A 139 10.07 -17.79 -13.91
C TYR A 139 9.60 -18.81 -12.86
N ILE A 140 8.35 -19.20 -12.92
CA ILE A 140 7.75 -20.22 -12.06
C ILE A 140 7.77 -21.53 -12.84
N GLN A 141 8.54 -22.51 -12.34
CA GLN A 141 8.61 -23.85 -12.94
C GLN A 141 7.29 -24.59 -12.78
#